data_AF-W2CSA8-F1
#
_entry.id   AF-W2CSA8-F1
#
_cell.length_a   1.000
_cell.length_b   1.000
_cell.length_c   1.000
_cell.angle_alpha   90.00
_cell.angle_beta   90.00
_cell.angle_gamma   90.00
#
_symmetry.space_group_name_H-M   'P 1'
#
loop_
_entity.id
_entity.type
_entity.pdbx_description
1 polymer ?
#
loop_
_entity_poly.entity_id
_entity_poly.type
_entity_poly.pdbx_seq_one_letter_code
_entity_poly.pdbx_strand_id
1 'polypeptide(L)'
;FIPIADGRAGVEMSGVVGETYQMSRTTQLRRHAAERRPPEYCIGDFILRSFYQVVRSDRWLDLMLSANLKTASGNRLADARYTDAASYWFDATAGRDLFQLDDGRVALRLQGMLGFYCWMTNDAVYRQNDALLFGAGLSGRLYNVSFAADYSGFSGYKNTGDHPATYRYKLEYEYRKNILSLRFRYGVFDNRYDSFSVGYIRCF
;
A
#
# COMPACT_ATOMS: atom_id res chain seq x y z
N PHE A 1 -6.17 -12.37 4.42
CA PHE A 1 -7.18 -12.30 3.35
C PHE A 1 -8.18 -13.41 3.56
N ILE A 2 -9.47 -13.07 3.62
CA ILE A 2 -10.57 -14.01 3.77
C ILE A 2 -11.41 -13.88 2.49
N PRO A 3 -11.39 -14.87 1.58
CA PRO A 3 -12.27 -14.85 0.42
C PRO A 3 -13.72 -15.10 0.86
N ILE A 4 -14.65 -14.38 0.27
CA ILE A 4 -16.10 -14.51 0.47
C ILE A 4 -16.81 -14.46 -0.90
N ALA A 5 -18.08 -14.82 -0.94
CA ALA A 5 -18.88 -14.84 -2.17
C ALA A 5 -18.18 -15.60 -3.33
N ASP A 6 -17.77 -16.84 -3.06
CA ASP A 6 -17.07 -17.72 -4.01
C ASP A 6 -15.81 -17.10 -4.63
N GLY A 7 -15.11 -16.27 -3.84
CA GLY A 7 -13.88 -15.59 -4.26
C GLY A 7 -14.11 -14.34 -5.11
N ARG A 8 -15.37 -13.91 -5.31
CA ARG A 8 -15.66 -12.60 -5.93
C ARG A 8 -15.41 -11.44 -5.00
N ALA A 9 -15.40 -11.66 -3.70
CA ALA A 9 -15.07 -10.64 -2.73
C ALA A 9 -14.08 -11.14 -1.70
N GLY A 10 -13.44 -10.22 -1.00
CA GLY A 10 -12.51 -10.59 0.05
C GLY A 10 -12.27 -9.46 1.02
N VAL A 11 -11.85 -9.84 2.22
CA VAL A 11 -11.50 -8.89 3.29
C VAL A 11 -10.07 -9.15 3.74
N GLU A 12 -9.32 -8.07 3.91
CA GLU A 12 -7.99 -8.08 4.51
C GLU A 12 -7.97 -7.17 5.73
N MET A 13 -7.37 -7.67 6.81
CA MET A 13 -7.14 -6.93 8.05
C MET A 13 -5.65 -6.86 8.26
N SER A 14 -5.13 -5.67 8.55
CA SER A 14 -3.71 -5.43 8.79
C SER A 14 -3.52 -4.37 9.87
N GLY A 15 -2.42 -4.45 10.58
CA GLY A 15 -2.06 -3.49 11.63
C GLY A 15 -0.72 -3.86 12.24
N VAL A 16 -0.07 -2.89 12.87
CA VAL A 16 1.17 -3.14 13.62
C VAL A 16 0.80 -3.61 15.01
N VAL A 17 1.00 -4.90 15.30
CA VAL A 17 0.67 -5.52 16.60
C VAL A 17 1.78 -5.37 17.64
N GLY A 18 2.88 -4.69 17.30
CA GLY A 18 4.01 -4.48 18.19
C GLY A 18 5.17 -3.87 17.44
N GLU A 19 5.63 -2.72 17.92
CA GLU A 19 6.80 -2.04 17.40
C GLU A 19 7.58 -1.38 18.55
N THR A 20 8.90 -1.39 18.44
CA THR A 20 9.80 -0.53 19.20
C THR A 20 10.64 0.27 18.22
N TYR A 21 10.93 1.53 18.53
CA TYR A 21 11.72 2.39 17.66
C TYR A 21 12.50 3.42 18.47
N GLN A 22 13.53 3.97 17.85
CA GLN A 22 14.26 5.13 18.37
C GLN A 22 14.18 6.26 17.36
N MET A 23 13.83 7.46 17.83
CA MET A 23 13.72 8.64 16.99
C MET A 23 14.96 9.53 17.13
N SER A 24 15.56 9.93 16.01
CA SER A 24 16.62 10.93 16.02
C SER A 24 16.07 12.31 16.40
N ARG A 25 16.90 13.15 17.01
CA ARG A 25 16.50 14.53 17.39
C ARG A 25 16.01 15.34 16.20
N THR A 26 16.63 15.16 15.02
CA THR A 26 16.21 15.82 13.78
C THR A 26 14.80 15.42 13.36
N THR A 27 14.45 14.14 13.44
CA THR A 27 13.10 13.65 13.09
C THR A 27 12.06 14.15 14.08
N GLN A 28 12.41 14.15 15.37
CA GLN A 28 11.55 14.63 16.43
C GLN A 28 11.17 16.10 16.26
N LEU A 29 12.17 16.97 16.02
CA LEU A 29 11.94 18.40 15.78
C LEU A 29 11.10 18.62 14.53
N ARG A 30 11.40 17.92 13.44
CA ARG A 30 10.64 18.00 12.18
C ARG A 30 9.17 17.60 12.34
N ARG A 31 8.87 16.66 13.25
CA ARG A 31 7.51 16.18 13.52
C ARG A 31 6.79 16.96 14.62
N HIS A 32 7.47 17.89 15.30
CA HIS A 32 6.99 18.52 16.52
C HIS A 32 6.57 17.50 17.60
N ALA A 33 7.28 16.35 17.65
CA ALA A 33 6.99 15.29 18.61
C ALA A 33 7.37 15.72 20.05
N ALA A 34 6.44 15.53 20.98
CA ALA A 34 6.57 15.93 22.39
C ALA A 34 7.39 14.92 23.21
N GLU A 35 7.21 13.62 22.94
CA GLU A 35 7.90 12.55 23.65
C GLU A 35 9.37 12.45 23.22
N ARG A 36 10.28 12.26 24.20
CA ARG A 36 11.73 12.18 23.97
C ARG A 36 12.31 10.79 24.24
N ARG A 37 11.53 9.89 24.84
CA ARG A 37 11.97 8.54 25.18
C ARG A 37 11.44 7.53 24.15
N PRO A 38 12.25 6.54 23.75
CA PRO A 38 11.77 5.40 22.96
C PRO A 38 10.57 4.72 23.66
N PRO A 39 9.54 4.30 22.91
CA PRO A 39 8.45 3.53 23.48
C PRO A 39 8.93 2.13 23.88
N GLU A 40 8.50 1.66 25.05
CA GLU A 40 8.64 0.24 25.42
C GLU A 40 7.85 -0.67 24.48
N TYR A 41 6.67 -0.19 24.06
CA TYR A 41 5.78 -0.88 23.14
C TYR A 41 4.85 0.11 22.42
N CYS A 42 4.57 -0.20 21.15
CA CYS A 42 3.79 0.60 20.22
C CYS A 42 2.86 -0.31 19.41
N ILE A 43 1.60 0.09 19.26
CA ILE A 43 0.59 -0.57 18.41
C ILE A 43 0.16 0.44 17.36
N GLY A 44 -0.02 -0.01 16.13
CA GLY A 44 -0.47 0.82 15.04
C GLY A 44 -1.95 0.82 14.76
N ASP A 45 -2.31 1.67 13.80
CA ASP A 45 -3.67 1.73 13.29
C ASP A 45 -4.08 0.42 12.64
N PHE A 46 -5.34 0.06 12.89
CA PHE A 46 -5.97 -1.06 12.24
C PHE A 46 -6.48 -0.64 10.85
N ILE A 47 -6.22 -1.47 9.86
CA ILE A 47 -6.62 -1.24 8.48
C ILE A 47 -7.46 -2.41 8.01
N LEU A 48 -8.69 -2.11 7.61
CA LEU A 48 -9.62 -3.01 6.97
C LEU A 48 -9.69 -2.67 5.47
N ARG A 49 -9.45 -3.65 4.63
CA ARG A 49 -9.60 -3.55 3.18
C ARG A 49 -10.65 -4.54 2.71
N SER A 50 -11.62 -4.07 1.95
CA SER A 50 -12.65 -4.91 1.34
C SER A 50 -12.53 -4.79 -0.18
N PHE A 51 -12.56 -5.92 -0.86
CA PHE A 51 -12.40 -6.01 -2.31
C PHE A 51 -13.62 -6.69 -2.93
N TYR A 52 -14.01 -6.24 -4.11
CA TYR A 52 -15.08 -6.85 -4.90
C TYR A 52 -14.70 -6.89 -6.37
N GLN A 53 -14.59 -8.09 -6.94
CA GLN A 53 -14.36 -8.34 -8.35
C GLN A 53 -15.67 -8.12 -9.12
N VAL A 54 -15.77 -6.98 -9.81
CA VAL A 54 -16.96 -6.61 -10.60
C VAL A 54 -16.96 -7.34 -11.94
N VAL A 55 -15.83 -7.30 -12.64
CA VAL A 55 -15.67 -7.92 -13.97
C VAL A 55 -14.47 -8.83 -13.92
N ARG A 56 -14.63 -10.09 -14.35
CA ARG A 56 -13.52 -11.01 -14.59
C ARG A 56 -13.57 -11.45 -16.04
N SER A 57 -12.50 -11.20 -16.80
CA SER A 57 -12.47 -11.44 -18.24
C SER A 57 -11.05 -11.72 -18.74
N ASP A 58 -10.88 -12.89 -19.35
CA ASP A 58 -9.61 -13.28 -19.99
C ASP A 58 -9.38 -12.53 -21.33
N ARG A 59 -10.41 -11.87 -21.88
CA ARG A 59 -10.34 -11.22 -23.21
C ARG A 59 -10.27 -9.69 -23.15
N TRP A 60 -10.87 -9.09 -22.14
CA TRP A 60 -11.03 -7.64 -22.05
C TRP A 60 -10.23 -7.06 -20.89
N LEU A 61 -10.90 -6.67 -19.81
CA LEU A 61 -10.29 -6.18 -18.59
C LEU A 61 -10.97 -6.82 -17.39
N ASP A 62 -10.17 -7.06 -16.36
CA ASP A 62 -10.65 -7.32 -15.02
C ASP A 62 -10.87 -5.99 -14.31
N LEU A 63 -11.97 -5.88 -13.58
CA LEU A 63 -12.29 -4.71 -12.77
C LEU A 63 -12.56 -5.13 -11.34
N MET A 64 -11.81 -4.54 -10.41
CA MET A 64 -11.98 -4.70 -8.98
C MET A 64 -12.29 -3.33 -8.36
N LEU A 65 -13.28 -3.31 -7.47
CA LEU A 65 -13.53 -2.18 -6.58
C LEU A 65 -13.01 -2.52 -5.19
N SER A 66 -12.55 -1.51 -4.47
CA SER A 66 -12.21 -1.65 -3.08
C SER A 66 -12.81 -0.54 -2.22
N ALA A 67 -13.11 -0.90 -0.97
CA ALA A 67 -13.59 0.00 0.07
C ALA A 67 -12.78 -0.27 1.33
N ASN A 68 -12.11 0.76 1.82
CA ASN A 68 -11.05 0.60 2.80
C ASN A 68 -11.16 1.62 3.91
N LEU A 69 -10.72 1.22 5.10
CA LEU A 69 -10.78 2.01 6.32
C LEU A 69 -9.48 1.82 7.10
N LYS A 70 -8.89 2.93 7.52
CA LYS A 70 -7.86 3.00 8.56
C LYS A 70 -8.47 3.65 9.79
N THR A 71 -8.37 2.98 10.93
CA THR A 71 -8.83 3.51 12.22
C THR A 71 -7.81 4.49 12.81
N ALA A 72 -8.20 5.18 13.89
CA ALA A 72 -7.31 5.94 14.76
C ALA A 72 -7.00 5.14 16.04
N SER A 73 -6.72 3.84 15.90
CA SER A 73 -6.50 2.95 17.06
C SER A 73 -5.04 2.85 17.49
N GLY A 74 -4.11 3.39 16.72
CA GLY A 74 -2.69 3.40 17.04
C GLY A 74 -2.39 4.33 18.22
N ASN A 75 -1.38 3.97 19.02
CA ASN A 75 -0.93 4.78 20.14
C ASN A 75 0.23 5.71 19.75
N ARG A 76 0.91 6.34 20.72
CA ARG A 76 2.07 7.22 20.47
C ARG A 76 1.77 8.43 19.57
N LEU A 77 0.62 9.07 19.81
CA LEU A 77 0.26 10.35 19.18
C LEU A 77 1.27 11.46 19.53
N ALA A 78 1.79 11.46 20.76
CA ALA A 78 2.82 12.40 21.21
C ALA A 78 4.14 12.28 20.43
N ASP A 79 4.40 11.13 19.83
CA ASP A 79 5.59 10.86 19.01
C ASP A 79 5.35 11.18 17.53
N ALA A 80 4.11 11.57 17.17
CA ALA A 80 3.65 11.65 15.79
C ALA A 80 4.01 10.38 15.00
N ARG A 81 3.87 9.22 15.65
CA ARG A 81 4.07 7.90 15.03
C ARG A 81 2.81 7.43 14.31
N TYR A 82 1.69 7.53 15.01
CA TYR A 82 0.34 7.37 14.46
C TYR A 82 -0.42 8.68 14.64
N THR A 83 -1.57 8.77 13.98
CA THR A 83 -2.40 9.98 13.92
C THR A 83 -3.76 9.68 14.53
N ASP A 84 -4.29 10.61 15.33
CA ASP A 84 -5.68 10.57 15.80
C ASP A 84 -6.63 11.00 14.68
N ALA A 85 -6.55 10.27 13.57
CA ALA A 85 -7.24 10.56 12.33
C ALA A 85 -7.56 9.25 11.63
N ALA A 86 -8.87 8.96 11.57
CA ALA A 86 -9.38 7.91 10.70
C ALA A 86 -9.27 8.38 9.24
N SER A 87 -9.09 7.41 8.35
CA SER A 87 -9.12 7.65 6.91
C SER A 87 -9.82 6.52 6.18
N TYR A 88 -10.43 6.84 5.05
CA TYR A 88 -11.11 5.87 4.21
C TYR A 88 -10.80 6.15 2.74
N TRP A 89 -10.77 5.10 1.95
CA TRP A 89 -10.61 5.25 0.51
C TRP A 89 -11.41 4.21 -0.26
N PHE A 90 -11.80 4.63 -1.46
CA PHE A 90 -12.45 3.80 -2.45
C PHE A 90 -11.66 3.90 -3.74
N ASP A 91 -11.35 2.76 -4.35
CA ASP A 91 -10.66 2.74 -5.63
C ASP A 91 -11.23 1.68 -6.57
N ALA A 92 -11.05 1.95 -7.85
CA ALA A 92 -11.27 1.02 -8.94
C ALA A 92 -9.91 0.68 -9.55
N THR A 93 -9.60 -0.62 -9.57
CA THR A 93 -8.41 -1.16 -10.22
C THR A 93 -8.85 -1.96 -11.44
N ALA A 94 -8.40 -1.53 -12.61
CA ALA A 94 -8.57 -2.25 -13.87
C ALA A 94 -7.25 -2.92 -14.27
N GLY A 95 -7.30 -4.17 -14.72
CA GLY A 95 -6.13 -4.90 -15.17
C GLY A 95 -6.41 -5.71 -16.42
N ARG A 96 -5.39 -5.87 -17.27
CA ARG A 96 -5.48 -6.67 -18.49
C ARG A 96 -4.17 -7.40 -18.73
N ASP A 97 -4.29 -8.69 -19.05
CA ASP A 97 -3.16 -9.47 -19.53
C ASP A 97 -2.86 -9.05 -20.97
N LEU A 98 -1.63 -8.59 -21.19
CA LEU A 98 -1.12 -8.17 -22.50
C LEU A 98 -0.76 -9.39 -23.34
N PHE A 99 -0.18 -10.40 -22.71
CA PHE A 99 0.04 -11.72 -23.31
C PHE A 99 0.22 -12.78 -22.23
N GLN A 100 -0.10 -14.01 -22.60
CA GLN A 100 0.15 -15.20 -21.82
C GLN A 100 0.57 -16.32 -22.78
N LEU A 101 1.75 -16.88 -22.55
CA LEU A 101 2.38 -17.92 -23.36
C LEU A 101 2.86 -19.04 -22.44
N ASP A 102 3.19 -20.18 -23.03
CA ASP A 102 3.73 -21.35 -22.32
C ASP A 102 2.92 -21.72 -21.07
N ASP A 103 1.59 -21.76 -21.21
CA ASP A 103 0.65 -22.07 -20.12
C ASP A 103 0.79 -21.13 -18.90
N GLY A 104 1.08 -19.84 -19.16
CA GLY A 104 1.27 -18.82 -18.13
C GLY A 104 2.65 -18.73 -17.52
N ARG A 105 3.62 -19.54 -17.98
CA ARG A 105 5.03 -19.39 -17.57
C ARG A 105 5.63 -18.10 -18.08
N VAL A 106 5.13 -17.59 -19.20
CA VAL A 106 5.51 -16.29 -19.73
C VAL A 106 4.24 -15.43 -19.80
N ALA A 107 4.15 -14.41 -18.95
CA ALA A 107 2.96 -13.58 -18.86
C ALA A 107 3.33 -12.13 -18.57
N LEU A 108 2.53 -11.21 -19.09
CA LEU A 108 2.66 -9.79 -18.82
C LEU A 108 1.27 -9.18 -18.64
N ARG A 109 1.11 -8.39 -17.58
CA ARG A 109 -0.13 -7.77 -17.18
C ARG A 109 0.08 -6.29 -16.90
N LEU A 110 -0.78 -5.47 -17.50
CA LEU A 110 -0.89 -4.04 -17.22
C LEU A 110 -2.04 -3.79 -16.26
N GLN A 111 -1.88 -2.86 -15.34
CA GLN A 111 -2.92 -2.45 -14.40
C GLN A 111 -2.92 -0.96 -14.15
N GLY A 112 -4.10 -0.40 -13.91
CA GLY A 112 -4.31 0.99 -13.55
C GLY A 112 -5.30 1.10 -12.39
N MET A 113 -5.10 2.08 -11.54
CA MET A 113 -5.93 2.35 -10.36
C MET A 113 -6.30 3.83 -10.34
N LEU A 114 -7.58 4.11 -10.08
CA LEU A 114 -8.06 5.45 -9.77
C LEU A 114 -9.04 5.38 -8.61
N GLY A 115 -9.08 6.41 -7.78
CA GLY A 115 -9.96 6.41 -6.63
C GLY A 115 -9.97 7.71 -5.87
N PHE A 116 -10.56 7.64 -4.69
CA PHE A 116 -10.75 8.76 -3.77
C PHE A 116 -10.23 8.37 -2.39
N TYR A 117 -9.50 9.26 -1.75
CA TYR A 117 -8.98 9.11 -0.40
C TYR A 117 -9.32 10.32 0.45
N CYS A 118 -9.91 10.08 1.62
CA CYS A 118 -10.23 11.12 2.59
C CYS A 118 -9.61 10.78 3.94
N TRP A 119 -9.05 11.79 4.60
CA TRP A 119 -8.56 11.69 5.97
C TRP A 119 -8.89 12.93 6.78
N MET A 120 -9.01 12.73 8.10
CA MET A 120 -9.16 13.83 9.04
C MET A 120 -7.85 14.59 9.20
N THR A 121 -7.91 15.90 9.37
CA THR A 121 -6.75 16.73 9.69
C THR A 121 -6.99 17.50 10.98
N ASN A 122 -5.91 17.85 11.67
CA ASN A 122 -5.96 18.61 12.93
C ASN A 122 -6.07 20.13 12.70
N ASP A 123 -6.68 20.54 11.58
CA ASP A 123 -6.86 21.93 11.18
C ASP A 123 -8.24 22.41 11.64
N ALA A 124 -8.28 23.57 12.30
CA ALA A 124 -9.51 24.13 12.87
C ALA A 124 -10.54 24.52 11.79
N VAL A 125 -10.07 24.92 10.61
CA VAL A 125 -10.89 25.39 9.48
C VAL A 125 -11.17 24.24 8.53
N TYR A 126 -10.14 23.53 8.09
CA TYR A 126 -10.25 22.45 7.11
C TYR A 126 -10.08 21.08 7.78
N ARG A 127 -11.10 20.61 8.49
CA ARG A 127 -11.02 19.37 9.31
C ARG A 127 -10.80 18.08 8.50
N GLN A 128 -10.94 18.13 7.18
CA GLN A 128 -10.74 17.00 6.28
C GLN A 128 -9.77 17.40 5.16
N ASN A 129 -9.15 16.40 4.53
CA ASN A 129 -8.48 16.56 3.26
C ASN A 129 -8.87 15.38 2.37
N ASP A 130 -9.15 15.71 1.12
CA ASP A 130 -9.63 14.82 0.09
C ASP A 130 -8.59 14.77 -1.01
N ALA A 131 -8.30 13.57 -1.51
CA ALA A 131 -7.31 13.34 -2.52
C ALA A 131 -7.79 12.39 -3.61
N LEU A 132 -7.32 12.67 -4.83
CA LEU A 132 -7.38 11.72 -5.93
C LEU A 132 -6.33 10.63 -5.69
N LEU A 133 -6.76 9.37 -5.66
CA LEU A 133 -5.86 8.22 -5.73
C LEU A 133 -5.54 7.91 -7.20
N PHE A 134 -4.30 7.57 -7.47
CA PHE A 134 -3.87 7.13 -8.79
C PHE A 134 -2.81 6.04 -8.70
N GLY A 135 -2.77 5.19 -9.71
CA GLY A 135 -1.72 4.22 -9.88
C GLY A 135 -1.68 3.62 -11.27
N ALA A 136 -0.49 3.22 -11.70
CA ALA A 136 -0.27 2.43 -12.90
C ALA A 136 0.83 1.41 -12.60
N GLY A 137 0.67 0.19 -13.10
CA GLY A 137 1.63 -0.87 -12.84
C GLY A 137 1.71 -1.89 -13.96
N LEU A 138 2.83 -2.58 -13.98
CA LEU A 138 3.14 -3.68 -14.87
C LEU A 138 3.64 -4.83 -14.02
N SER A 139 3.13 -6.02 -14.25
CA SER A 139 3.62 -7.23 -13.61
C SER A 139 3.77 -8.34 -14.63
N GLY A 140 4.69 -9.26 -14.39
CA GLY A 140 4.92 -10.33 -15.33
C GLY A 140 5.67 -11.49 -14.71
N ARG A 141 5.66 -12.59 -15.45
CA ARG A 141 6.35 -13.82 -15.11
C ARG A 141 7.13 -14.28 -16.33
N LEU A 142 8.35 -14.75 -16.08
CA LEU A 142 9.23 -15.41 -17.04
C LEU A 142 9.81 -16.64 -16.35
N TYR A 143 9.15 -17.78 -16.55
CA TYR A 143 9.46 -19.07 -15.93
C TYR A 143 9.50 -18.99 -14.40
N ASN A 144 10.71 -18.94 -13.85
CA ASN A 144 11.01 -18.94 -12.42
C ASN A 144 11.21 -17.52 -11.88
N VAL A 145 11.16 -16.51 -12.74
CA VAL A 145 11.31 -15.10 -12.37
C VAL A 145 9.95 -14.44 -12.46
N SER A 146 9.54 -13.73 -11.41
CA SER A 146 8.36 -12.85 -11.44
C SER A 146 8.78 -11.43 -11.11
N PHE A 147 8.19 -10.45 -11.76
CA PHE A 147 8.46 -9.05 -11.48
C PHE A 147 7.16 -8.24 -11.38
N ALA A 148 7.22 -7.17 -10.62
CA ALA A 148 6.19 -6.15 -10.60
C ALA A 148 6.84 -4.78 -10.45
N ALA A 149 6.35 -3.81 -11.22
CA ALA A 149 6.71 -2.41 -11.13
C ALA A 149 5.44 -1.57 -11.12
N ASP A 150 5.31 -0.63 -10.19
CA ASP A 150 4.19 0.29 -10.19
C ASP A 150 4.60 1.69 -9.74
N TYR A 151 3.83 2.67 -10.21
CA TYR A 151 3.84 4.03 -9.75
C TYR A 151 2.47 4.32 -9.17
N SER A 152 2.41 4.72 -7.90
CA SER A 152 1.15 4.99 -7.23
C SER A 152 1.30 6.06 -6.16
N GLY A 153 0.20 6.76 -5.88
CA GLY A 153 0.18 7.86 -4.93
C GLY A 153 -1.21 8.44 -4.77
N PHE A 154 -1.25 9.59 -4.10
CA PHE A 154 -2.44 10.39 -3.99
C PHE A 154 -2.10 11.88 -4.06
N SER A 155 -3.08 12.68 -4.48
CA SER A 155 -2.93 14.13 -4.65
C SER A 155 -4.09 14.85 -3.96
N GLY A 156 -3.79 15.48 -2.83
CA GLY A 156 -4.74 16.23 -2.00
C GLY A 156 -4.87 17.69 -2.42
N TYR A 157 -5.93 18.36 -1.96
CA TYR A 157 -6.19 19.75 -2.35
C TYR A 157 -5.47 20.80 -1.49
N LYS A 158 -4.91 20.42 -0.32
CA LYS A 158 -4.29 21.35 0.62
C LYS A 158 -2.89 21.78 0.19
N ASN A 159 -2.26 21.09 -0.77
CA ASN A 159 -0.92 21.39 -1.29
C ASN A 159 0.14 21.56 -0.19
N THR A 160 0.03 20.76 0.87
CA THR A 160 0.86 20.84 2.06
C THR A 160 1.26 19.43 2.53
N GLY A 161 2.20 18.80 1.81
CA GLY A 161 2.66 17.46 2.17
C GLY A 161 1.68 16.34 1.79
N ASP A 162 0.70 16.63 0.92
CA ASP A 162 -0.42 15.77 0.54
C ASP A 162 -0.38 15.29 -0.91
N HIS A 163 0.79 15.30 -1.54
CA HIS A 163 1.05 14.75 -2.87
C HIS A 163 2.08 13.61 -2.88
N PRO A 164 2.06 12.63 -1.96
CA PRO A 164 3.07 11.58 -1.97
C PRO A 164 2.81 10.63 -3.14
N ALA A 165 3.87 10.31 -3.87
CA ALA A 165 3.85 9.20 -4.81
C ALA A 165 5.10 8.32 -4.64
N THR A 166 5.05 7.12 -5.20
CA THR A 166 6.03 6.09 -4.97
C THR A 166 6.19 5.23 -6.20
N TYR A 167 7.44 4.95 -6.57
CA TYR A 167 7.76 3.83 -7.45
C TYR A 167 8.06 2.59 -6.60
N ARG A 168 7.42 1.47 -6.92
CA ARG A 168 7.66 0.18 -6.26
C ARG A 168 8.12 -0.81 -7.31
N TYR A 169 9.17 -1.55 -6.98
CA TYR A 169 9.73 -2.61 -7.79
C TYR A 169 9.83 -3.86 -6.92
N LYS A 170 9.44 -4.99 -7.48
CA LYS A 170 9.52 -6.30 -6.86
C LYS A 170 10.07 -7.27 -7.89
N LEU A 171 11.07 -8.05 -7.49
CA LEU A 171 11.64 -9.13 -8.27
C LEU A 171 11.67 -10.38 -7.40
N GLU A 172 11.14 -11.48 -7.92
CA GLU A 172 11.08 -12.76 -7.24
C GLU A 172 11.70 -13.85 -8.10
N TYR A 173 12.54 -14.67 -7.48
CA TYR A 173 13.12 -15.85 -8.11
C TYR A 173 12.72 -17.11 -7.34
N GLU A 174 12.05 -18.02 -8.04
CA GLU A 174 11.54 -19.28 -7.52
C GLU A 174 12.48 -20.44 -7.87
N TYR A 175 12.97 -21.14 -6.85
CA TYR A 175 13.74 -22.36 -7.00
C TYR A 175 13.16 -23.47 -6.11
N ARG A 176 12.48 -24.43 -6.76
CA ARG A 176 11.72 -25.49 -6.11
C ARG A 176 10.68 -24.87 -5.16
N LYS A 177 10.73 -25.20 -3.87
CA LYS A 177 9.82 -24.67 -2.83
C LYS A 177 10.32 -23.37 -2.18
N ASN A 178 11.27 -22.67 -2.78
CA ASN A 178 11.89 -21.47 -2.21
C ASN A 178 11.73 -20.28 -3.14
N ILE A 179 11.42 -19.11 -2.57
CA ILE A 179 11.36 -17.85 -3.31
C ILE A 179 12.28 -16.84 -2.62
N LEU A 180 13.21 -16.28 -3.40
CA LEU A 180 13.96 -15.09 -3.02
C LEU A 180 13.21 -13.87 -3.55
N SER A 181 12.91 -12.90 -2.68
CA SER A 181 12.13 -11.70 -3.00
C SER A 181 12.97 -10.45 -2.74
N LEU A 182 13.18 -9.64 -3.77
CA LEU A 182 13.84 -8.34 -3.69
C LEU A 182 12.79 -7.26 -3.94
N ARG A 183 12.70 -6.29 -3.02
CA ARG A 183 11.79 -5.16 -3.15
C ARG A 183 12.55 -3.86 -3.01
N PHE A 184 12.27 -2.94 -3.92
CA PHE A 184 12.77 -1.58 -3.85
C PHE A 184 11.61 -0.60 -3.97
N ARG A 185 11.62 0.42 -3.12
CA ARG A 185 10.64 1.49 -3.09
C ARG A 185 11.40 2.81 -3.18
N TYR A 186 11.05 3.63 -4.15
CA TYR A 186 11.59 4.97 -4.31
C TYR A 186 10.48 6.00 -4.09
N GLY A 187 10.65 6.85 -3.08
CA GLY A 187 9.70 7.91 -2.76
C GLY A 187 9.90 9.12 -3.66
N VAL A 188 8.81 9.70 -4.16
CA VAL A 188 8.82 10.96 -4.92
C VAL A 188 7.78 11.93 -4.37
N PHE A 189 7.96 13.21 -4.70
CA PHE A 189 7.16 14.31 -4.17
C PHE A 189 7.18 14.32 -2.62
N ASP A 190 6.04 14.18 -1.96
CA ASP A 190 5.96 14.24 -0.49
C ASP A 190 6.36 12.94 0.21
N ASN A 191 6.62 11.86 -0.54
CA ASN A 191 7.20 10.65 0.03
C ASN A 191 8.73 10.76 0.06
N ARG A 192 9.30 10.93 1.26
CA ARG A 192 10.73 11.28 1.43
C ARG A 192 11.66 10.11 1.73
N TYR A 193 11.17 8.88 1.65
CA TYR A 193 11.93 7.72 2.07
C TYR A 193 11.95 6.62 1.01
N ASP A 194 13.15 6.10 0.82
CA ASP A 194 13.40 4.92 0.01
C ASP A 194 13.55 3.71 0.91
N SER A 195 13.14 2.55 0.43
CA SER A 195 13.29 1.31 1.17
C SER A 195 13.72 0.18 0.27
N PHE A 196 14.70 -0.59 0.73
CA PHE A 196 15.10 -1.84 0.15
C PHE A 196 14.73 -2.99 1.09
N SER A 197 14.27 -4.12 0.56
CA SER A 197 13.95 -5.30 1.36
C SER A 197 14.34 -6.57 0.62
N VAL A 198 14.92 -7.50 1.38
CA VAL A 198 15.18 -8.88 0.95
C VAL A 198 14.28 -9.79 1.76
N GLY A 199 13.60 -10.71 1.10
CA GLY A 199 12.72 -11.70 1.71
C GLY A 199 13.05 -13.10 1.21
N TYR A 200 12.87 -14.07 2.10
CA TYR A 200 12.90 -15.50 1.77
C TYR A 200 11.54 -16.09 2.13
N ILE A 201 10.92 -16.79 1.19
CA ILE A 201 9.61 -17.42 1.35
C ILE A 201 9.76 -18.91 1.06
N ARG A 202 9.31 -19.75 2.00
CA ARG A 202 9.24 -21.21 1.84
C ARG A 202 7.79 -21.62 1.57
N CYS A 203 7.54 -22.24 0.43
CA CYS A 203 6.26 -22.84 0.11
C CYS A 203 6.21 -24.25 0.74
N PHE A 204 5.17 -24.57 1.50
CA PHE A 204 4.98 -25.89 2.12
C PHE A 204 4.17 -26.81 1.21
#